data_AF-A0A9E3ZXR4-F1
#
_entry.id   AF-A0A9E3ZXR4-F1
#
_cell.length_a   1.000
_cell.length_b   1.000
_cell.length_c   1.000
_cell.angle_alpha   90.00
_cell.angle_beta   90.00
_cell.angle_gamma   90.00
#
_symmetry.space_group_name_H-M   'P 1'
#
loop_
_entity.id
_entity.type
_entity.pdbx_description
1 polymer ?
#
loop_
_entity_poly.entity_id
_entity_poly.type
_entity_poly.pdbx_seq_one_letter_code
_entity_poly.pdbx_strand_id
1 'polypeptide(L)'
;MPGLAEQARVTGARQARALVLRWMLRGRQGYEQARSRYAPFDRLADPDPGAREEIASLCAAFAESGRPAFVSVNNKAEGSAPLSVFALARKVVELRERGAA
;
A
#
# COMPACT_ATOMS: atom_id res chain seq x y z
N MET A 1 -8.73 -7.47 -10.65
CA MET A 1 -7.96 -6.21 -10.78
C MET A 1 -6.52 -6.59 -11.08
N PRO A 2 -5.85 -5.93 -12.04
CA PRO A 2 -4.44 -6.20 -12.35
C PRO A 2 -3.53 -5.91 -11.15
N GLY A 3 -2.34 -6.53 -11.13
CA GLY A 3 -1.34 -6.31 -10.08
C GLY A 3 -0.75 -4.89 -10.12
N LEU A 4 -0.10 -4.47 -9.02
CA LEU A 4 0.36 -3.08 -8.87
C LEU A 4 1.40 -2.70 -9.94
N ALA A 5 2.30 -3.62 -10.32
CA ALA A 5 3.28 -3.38 -11.37
C ALA A 5 2.63 -3.09 -12.72
N GLU A 6 1.56 -3.82 -13.07
CA GLU A 6 0.81 -3.60 -14.30
C GLU A 6 0.02 -2.30 -14.24
N GLN A 7 -0.62 -1.98 -13.12
CA GLN A 7 -1.29 -0.70 -12.90
C GLN A 7 -0.33 0.49 -13.06
N ALA A 8 0.87 0.40 -12.47
CA ALA A 8 1.90 1.43 -12.57
C ALA A 8 2.39 1.61 -14.01
N ARG A 9 2.50 0.52 -14.78
CA ARG A 9 2.85 0.56 -16.21
C ARG A 9 1.77 1.26 -17.03
N VAL A 10 0.51 0.84 -16.87
CA VAL A 10 -0.62 1.38 -17.66
C VAL A 10 -0.86 2.86 -17.38
N THR A 11 -0.66 3.28 -16.13
CA THR A 11 -0.87 4.68 -15.71
C THR A 11 0.36 5.58 -15.93
N GLY A 12 1.52 5.02 -16.29
CA GLY A 12 2.78 5.77 -16.29
C GLY A 12 3.17 6.29 -14.91
N ALA A 13 2.72 5.62 -13.84
CA ALA A 13 2.88 6.11 -12.47
C ALA A 13 4.35 6.38 -12.13
N ARG A 14 5.29 5.57 -12.63
CA ARG A 14 6.73 5.75 -12.32
C ARG A 14 7.32 7.04 -12.89
N GLN A 15 6.74 7.58 -13.95
CA GLN A 15 7.17 8.81 -14.62
C GLN A 15 6.40 10.06 -14.14
N ALA A 16 5.31 9.88 -13.39
CA ALA A 16 4.50 10.97 -12.90
C ALA A 16 5.26 11.90 -11.94
N ARG A 17 4.81 13.15 -11.82
CA ARG A 17 5.39 14.13 -10.87
C ARG A 17 5.05 13.82 -9.41
N ALA A 18 3.99 13.04 -9.18
CA ALA A 18 3.55 12.60 -7.87
C ALA A 18 2.92 11.21 -7.99
N LEU A 19 3.06 10.38 -6.95
CA LEU A 19 2.35 9.13 -6.82
C LEU A 19 1.04 9.37 -6.05
N VAL A 20 -0.08 8.89 -6.59
CA VAL A 20 -1.36 8.81 -5.86
C VAL A 20 -1.84 7.37 -5.93
N LEU A 21 -1.92 6.71 -4.78
CA LEU A 21 -2.28 5.31 -4.65
C LEU A 21 -3.45 5.13 -3.68
N ARG A 22 -4.42 4.31 -4.07
CA ARG A 22 -5.52 3.88 -3.20
C ARG A 22 -5.44 2.38 -2.97
N TRP A 23 -5.05 2.00 -1.77
CA TRP A 23 -4.93 0.61 -1.37
C TRP A 23 -6.29 0.09 -0.87
N MET A 24 -6.84 -0.86 -1.62
CA MET A 24 -8.16 -1.44 -1.38
C MET A 24 -8.09 -2.95 -1.15
N LEU A 25 -9.18 -3.52 -0.65
CA LEU A 25 -9.39 -4.97 -0.50
C LEU A 25 -9.10 -5.71 -1.81
N ARG A 26 -8.38 -6.83 -1.73
CA ARG A 26 -8.22 -7.74 -2.86
C ARG A 26 -9.58 -8.34 -3.23
N GLY A 27 -9.91 -8.38 -4.52
CA GLY A 27 -11.22 -8.80 -5.04
C GLY A 27 -11.63 -10.27 -4.82
N ARG A 28 -11.08 -10.97 -3.82
CA ARG A 28 -11.41 -12.35 -3.47
C ARG A 28 -12.52 -12.50 -2.41
N GLN A 29 -12.96 -11.42 -1.77
CA GLN A 29 -14.00 -11.46 -0.74
C GLN A 29 -15.13 -10.46 -1.04
N GLY A 30 -16.38 -10.90 -0.89
CA GLY A 30 -17.54 -10.01 -0.93
C GLY A 30 -17.42 -8.93 0.15
N TYR A 31 -17.73 -7.68 -0.20
CA TYR A 31 -17.51 -6.50 0.63
C TYR A 31 -18.17 -6.57 2.02
N GLU A 32 -19.31 -7.28 2.12
CA GLU A 32 -20.06 -7.48 3.36
C GLU A 32 -19.42 -8.51 4.30
N GLN A 33 -18.91 -9.63 3.77
CA GLN A 33 -18.24 -10.67 4.58
C GLN A 33 -16.96 -10.12 5.22
N ALA A 34 -16.20 -9.28 4.50
CA ALA A 34 -15.04 -8.60 5.04
C ALA A 34 -15.38 -7.65 6.20
N ARG A 35 -16.54 -6.96 6.17
CA ARG A 35 -16.93 -6.06 7.27
C ARG A 35 -17.19 -6.82 8.57
N SER A 36 -17.91 -7.95 8.51
CA SER A 36 -18.17 -8.79 9.69
C SER A 36 -16.88 -9.40 10.26
N ARG A 37 -15.90 -9.70 9.41
CA ARG A 37 -14.66 -10.35 9.83
C ARG A 37 -13.63 -9.38 10.42
N TYR A 38 -13.65 -8.14 9.95
CA TYR A 38 -12.61 -7.15 10.26
C TYR A 38 -13.03 -6.13 11.30
N ALA A 39 -14.33 -5.87 11.48
CA ALA A 39 -14.80 -5.01 12.56
C ALA A 39 -14.27 -5.54 13.93
N PRO A 40 -13.80 -4.65 14.82
CA PRO A 40 -13.90 -3.19 14.79
C PRO A 40 -12.76 -2.47 14.04
N PHE A 41 -11.98 -3.18 13.22
CA PHE A 41 -10.82 -2.70 12.47
C PHE A 41 -9.62 -2.28 13.33
N ASP A 42 -9.43 -2.97 14.45
CA ASP A 42 -8.40 -2.73 15.47
C ASP A 42 -7.18 -3.67 15.34
N ARG A 43 -7.20 -4.59 14.37
CA ARG A 43 -6.11 -5.53 14.10
C ARG A 43 -5.90 -5.74 12.60
N LEU A 44 -4.68 -6.12 12.23
CA LEU A 44 -4.37 -6.60 10.89
C LEU A 44 -4.94 -8.02 10.72
N ALA A 45 -6.21 -8.11 10.36
CA ALA A 45 -6.93 -9.38 10.23
C ALA A 45 -6.58 -10.18 8.97
N ASP A 46 -6.07 -9.51 7.93
CA ASP A 46 -5.63 -10.13 6.68
C ASP A 46 -4.35 -9.42 6.17
N PRO A 47 -3.20 -9.57 6.88
CA PRO A 47 -1.97 -8.89 6.51
C PRO A 47 -1.54 -9.27 5.10
N ASP A 48 -1.09 -8.29 4.33
CA ASP A 48 -0.62 -8.46 2.96
C ASP A 48 0.81 -7.91 2.81
N PRO A 49 1.81 -8.67 3.28
CA PRO A 49 3.21 -8.23 3.21
C PRO A 49 3.68 -7.97 1.78
N GLY A 50 3.17 -8.73 0.80
CA GLY A 50 3.53 -8.58 -0.60
C GLY A 50 3.07 -7.24 -1.18
N ALA A 51 1.79 -6.88 -1.00
CA ALA A 51 1.33 -5.55 -1.43
C ALA A 51 2.05 -4.44 -0.68
N ARG A 52 2.33 -4.63 0.62
CA ARG A 52 3.06 -3.64 1.41
C ARG A 52 4.47 -3.40 0.86
N GLU A 53 5.20 -4.45 0.51
CA GLU A 53 6.53 -4.38 -0.11
C GLU A 53 6.49 -3.61 -1.43
N GLU A 54 5.55 -3.95 -2.31
CA GLU A 54 5.43 -3.31 -3.63
C GLU A 54 5.06 -1.82 -3.51
N ILE A 55 4.11 -1.48 -2.63
CA ILE A 55 3.69 -0.09 -2.38
C ILE A 55 4.85 0.69 -1.73
N ALA A 56 5.54 0.10 -0.75
CA ALA A 56 6.67 0.74 -0.08
C ALA A 56 7.79 1.03 -1.06
N SER A 57 8.10 0.10 -1.97
CA SER A 57 9.12 0.27 -3.01
C SER A 57 8.81 1.43 -3.95
N LEU A 58 7.54 1.61 -4.34
CA LEU A 58 7.12 2.77 -5.14
C LEU A 58 7.25 4.08 -4.35
N CYS A 59 6.85 4.09 -3.08
CA CYS A 59 6.95 5.28 -2.23
C CYS A 59 8.42 5.68 -2.01
N ALA A 60 9.31 4.71 -1.76
CA ALA A 60 10.74 4.92 -1.59
C ALA A 60 11.36 5.54 -2.85
N ALA A 61 11.09 4.97 -4.03
CA ALA A 61 11.60 5.50 -5.31
C ALA A 61 11.11 6.93 -5.60
N PHE A 62 9.88 7.27 -5.21
CA PHE A 62 9.36 8.63 -5.30
C PHE A 62 10.08 9.58 -4.35
N ALA A 63 10.25 9.18 -3.08
CA ALA A 63 10.98 9.97 -2.09
C ALA A 63 12.45 10.23 -2.48
N GLU A 64 13.15 9.20 -2.98
CA GLU A 64 14.54 9.31 -3.47
C GLU A 64 14.69 10.27 -4.64
N SER A 65 13.67 10.35 -5.50
CA SER A 65 13.63 11.30 -6.62
C SER A 65 13.10 12.68 -6.23
N GLY A 66 12.90 12.97 -4.94
CA GLY A 66 12.36 14.24 -4.45
C GLY A 66 10.90 14.49 -4.85
N ARG A 67 10.17 13.44 -5.25
CA ARG A 67 8.77 13.52 -5.68
C ARG A 67 7.83 13.06 -4.56
N PRO A 68 6.69 13.73 -4.37
CA PRO A 68 5.74 13.35 -3.33
C PRO A 68 5.01 12.04 -3.67
N ALA A 69 4.67 11.28 -2.63
CA ALA A 69 3.84 10.09 -2.71
C ALA A 69 2.69 10.18 -1.70
N PHE A 70 1.46 9.99 -2.19
CA PHE A 70 0.23 10.02 -1.41
C PHE A 70 -0.44 8.66 -1.47
N VAL A 71 -0.65 8.04 -0.31
CA VAL A 71 -1.29 6.72 -0.18
C VAL A 71 -2.51 6.84 0.71
N SER A 72 -3.67 6.44 0.18
CA SER A 72 -4.89 6.27 0.97
C SER A 72 -5.16 4.77 1.18
N VAL A 73 -5.48 4.38 2.42
CA VAL A 73 -5.65 2.98 2.80
C VAL A 73 -7.08 2.73 3.25
N ASN A 74 -7.74 1.74 2.66
CA ASN A 74 -9.06 1.29 3.11
C ASN A 74 -8.89 0.30 4.27
N ASN A 75 -9.75 0.35 5.29
CA ASN A 75 -9.72 -0.62 6.39
C ASN A 75 -9.76 -2.09 5.92
N LYS A 76 -10.45 -2.37 4.82
CA LYS A 76 -10.55 -3.74 4.27
C LYS A 76 -9.29 -4.19 3.52
N ALA A 77 -8.27 -3.34 3.36
CA ALA A 77 -7.02 -3.75 2.72
C ALA A 77 -6.32 -4.85 3.53
N GLU A 78 -6.18 -4.65 4.84
CA GLU A 78 -5.57 -5.65 5.74
C GLU A 78 -6.34 -5.85 7.06
N GLY A 79 -7.51 -5.21 7.21
CA GLY A 79 -8.33 -5.25 8.42
C GLY A 79 -8.19 -4.02 9.33
N SER A 80 -7.21 -3.14 9.13
CA SER A 80 -7.09 -1.87 9.89
C SER A 80 -6.26 -0.84 9.12
N ALA A 81 -6.88 0.24 8.62
CA ALA A 81 -6.13 1.25 7.87
C ALA A 81 -5.04 1.94 8.72
N PRO A 82 -5.27 2.33 9.98
CA PRO A 82 -4.21 2.94 10.79
C PRO A 82 -2.99 2.01 10.97
N LEU A 83 -3.21 0.73 11.31
CA LEU A 83 -2.11 -0.23 11.49
C LEU A 83 -1.39 -0.51 10.17
N SER A 84 -2.13 -0.60 9.06
CA SER A 84 -1.55 -0.72 7.72
C SER A 84 -0.68 0.48 7.36
N VAL A 85 -1.11 1.70 7.66
CA VAL A 85 -0.33 2.92 7.43
C VAL A 85 0.97 2.89 8.25
N PHE A 86 0.92 2.52 9.53
CA PHE A 86 2.13 2.39 10.34
C PHE A 86 3.09 1.32 9.79
N ALA A 87 2.56 0.13 9.43
CA ALA A 87 3.36 -0.94 8.88
C ALA A 87 3.99 -0.55 7.53
N LEU A 88 3.24 0.14 6.67
CA LEU A 88 3.74 0.67 5.40
C LEU A 88 4.83 1.72 5.61
N ALA A 89 4.63 2.68 6.51
CA ALA A 89 5.61 3.72 6.80
C ALA A 89 6.94 3.14 7.30
N ARG A 90 6.90 2.16 8.22
CA ARG A 90 8.09 1.44 8.68
C ARG A 90 8.82 0.78 7.52
N LYS A 91 8.07 0.12 6.62
CA LYS A 91 8.66 -0.56 5.47
C LYS A 91 9.32 0.41 4.48
N VAL A 92 8.73 1.59 4.26
CA VAL A 92 9.33 2.65 3.44
C VAL A 92 10.68 3.10 4.01
N VAL A 93 10.75 3.31 5.34
CA VAL A 93 12.00 3.68 6.02
C VAL A 93 13.04 2.56 5.87
N GLU A 94 12.66 1.32 6.17
CA GLU A 94 13.52 0.14 6.04
C GLU A 94 14.14 0.01 4.63
N LEU A 95 13.34 0.22 3.58
CA LEU A 95 13.83 0.13 2.20
C LEU A 95 14.78 1.27 1.84
N ARG A 96 14.50 2.49 2.29
CA ARG A 96 15.37 3.65 2.05
C ARG A 96 16.70 3.52 2.79
N GLU A 97 16.72 2.93 3.97
CA GLU A 97 17.95 2.66 4.73
C GLU A 97 18.81 1.58 4.05
N ARG A 98 18.18 0.53 3.49
CA ARG A 98 18.90 -0.51 2.74
C ARG A 98 19.54 -0.02 1.44
N GLY A 99 18.90 0.92 0.75
CA GLY A 99 19.44 1.51 -0.48
C GLY A 99 20.52 2.57 -0.25
N ALA A 100 20.69 3.04 1.00
CA ALA A 100 21.70 4.02 1.39
C ALA A 100 23.01 3.38 1.89
N ALA A 101 23.03 2.06 2.08
CA ALA A 101 24.21 1.26 2.47
C ALA A 101 24.90 0.65 1.23
#